data_AF-A0A0R2RBR6-F1
#
_entry.id   AF-A0A0R2RBR6-F1
#
_cell.length_a   1.000
_cell.length_b   1.000
_cell.length_c   1.000
_cell.angle_alpha   90.00
_cell.angle_beta   90.00
_cell.angle_gamma   90.00
#
_symmetry.space_group_name_H-M   'P 1'
#
loop_
_entity.id
_entity.type
_entity.pdbx_description
1 polymer ?
#
loop_
_entity_poly.entity_id
_entity_poly.type
_entity_poly.pdbx_seq_one_letter_code
_entity_poly.pdbx_strand_id
1 'polypeptide(L)'
;HKLKIKIKKEVVPMNLLLNKKMQKKDSHVEPNKWNKLIKDKNTFVLDSRKPFEYRVGTFKRSINPDVANFRDFPKFLNKLDKAKPIAMFCTGGIRCEKASVYLEKKGFKNVYQLKGGILNYLKKVDEKDSLWKGECFVFDNRISLKHGLKIGTYSMCSGCRSPISIKDKKSKKYEEGVSCPNCLDRLSEIQKSRFRMRQNQINRAKELGKEHIFKKEFS
;
A
#
# COMPACT_ATOMS: atom_id res chain seq x y z
N HIS A 1 -5.22 13.13 17.95
CA HIS A 1 -4.05 12.94 17.08
C HIS A 1 -2.90 13.79 17.61
N LYS A 2 -1.65 13.30 17.64
CA LYS A 2 -0.46 14.12 17.96
C LYS A 2 0.25 14.50 16.65
N LEU A 3 0.56 15.78 16.46
CA LEU A 3 1.39 16.24 15.34
C LEU A 3 2.76 15.57 15.42
N LYS A 4 3.27 15.05 14.30
CA LYS A 4 4.62 14.49 14.20
C LYS A 4 5.29 15.05 12.96
N ILE A 5 6.37 15.80 13.18
CA ILE A 5 7.25 16.28 12.10
C ILE A 5 8.50 15.40 12.13
N LYS A 6 8.88 14.86 10.98
CA LYS A 6 10.08 14.02 10.84
C LYS A 6 10.98 14.62 9.75
N ILE A 7 12.13 15.12 10.15
CA ILE A 7 13.18 15.55 9.21
C ILE A 7 13.88 14.29 8.69
N LYS A 8 13.90 14.12 7.37
CA LYS A 8 14.49 12.97 6.68
C LYS A 8 15.25 13.46 5.45
N LYS A 9 16.36 12.78 5.14
CA LYS A 9 17.14 13.02 3.90
C LYS A 9 16.30 12.80 2.63
N GLU A 10 15.38 11.83 2.70
CA GLU A 10 14.42 11.54 1.62
C GLU A 10 13.02 11.35 2.21
N VAL A 11 11.99 11.93 1.57
CA VAL A 11 10.58 11.73 1.94
C VAL A 11 10.18 10.26 1.82
N VAL A 12 10.61 9.59 0.74
CA VAL A 12 10.46 8.15 0.54
C VAL A 12 11.82 7.58 0.16
N PRO A 13 12.49 6.79 1.00
CA PRO A 13 13.86 6.40 0.76
C PRO A 13 13.96 5.37 -0.36
N MET A 14 14.62 5.76 -1.46
CA MET A 14 15.04 4.86 -2.54
C MET A 14 16.57 4.75 -2.64
N ASN A 15 17.29 5.46 -1.77
CA ASN A 15 18.76 5.53 -1.70
C ASN A 15 19.39 5.97 -3.03
N LEU A 16 18.77 6.95 -3.68
CA LEU A 16 19.22 7.47 -4.96
C LEU A 16 19.17 9.00 -4.94
N LEU A 17 20.30 9.63 -5.27
CA LEU A 17 20.38 11.06 -5.55
C LEU A 17 19.75 11.32 -6.91
N LEU A 18 18.44 11.59 -6.91
CA LEU A 18 17.68 11.90 -8.10
C LEU A 18 17.59 13.42 -8.26
N ASN A 19 18.38 13.97 -9.19
CA ASN A 19 18.28 15.37 -9.59
C ASN A 19 16.97 15.60 -10.37
N LYS A 20 16.24 16.65 -9.99
CA LYS A 20 14.86 16.95 -10.43
C LYS A 20 14.69 17.32 -11.91
N LYS A 21 15.78 17.42 -12.69
CA LYS A 21 15.78 17.93 -14.07
C LYS A 21 15.17 16.98 -15.11
N MET A 22 14.89 15.72 -14.76
CA MET A 22 14.41 14.69 -15.70
C MET A 22 12.99 14.25 -15.36
N GLN A 23 11.99 15.03 -15.74
CA GLN A 23 10.62 14.53 -15.81
C GLN A 23 10.06 14.85 -17.18
N LYS A 24 9.75 13.82 -17.98
CA LYS A 24 8.97 14.00 -19.20
C LYS A 24 7.55 14.48 -18.85
N LYS A 25 7.10 15.57 -19.47
CA LYS A 25 5.75 16.14 -19.30
C LYS A 25 4.61 15.13 -19.55
N ASP A 26 4.83 14.13 -20.40
CA ASP A 26 3.78 13.18 -20.83
C ASP A 26 3.80 11.81 -20.10
N SER A 27 4.55 11.69 -19.00
CA SER A 27 4.61 10.44 -18.23
C SER A 27 3.39 10.23 -17.31
N HIS A 28 2.63 11.28 -16.98
CA HIS A 28 1.48 11.20 -16.09
C HIS A 28 0.19 10.88 -16.84
N VAL A 29 -0.42 9.75 -16.52
CA VAL A 29 -1.66 9.29 -17.14
C VAL A 29 -2.84 9.59 -16.21
N GLU A 30 -3.82 10.34 -16.72
CA GLU A 30 -5.07 10.64 -16.01
C GLU A 30 -5.87 9.35 -15.74
N PRO A 31 -6.60 9.24 -14.62
CA PRO A 31 -7.41 8.07 -14.29
C PRO A 31 -8.34 7.57 -15.41
N ASN A 32 -8.99 8.50 -16.12
CA ASN A 32 -9.92 8.15 -17.20
C ASN A 32 -9.22 7.50 -18.41
N LYS A 33 -7.92 7.77 -18.60
CA LYS A 33 -7.09 7.16 -19.65
C LYS A 33 -6.33 5.92 -19.16
N TRP A 34 -6.20 5.77 -17.83
CA TRP A 34 -5.43 4.68 -17.20
C TRP A 34 -5.90 3.30 -17.63
N ASN A 35 -7.22 3.07 -17.62
CA ASN A 35 -7.79 1.76 -17.97
C ASN A 35 -7.43 1.32 -19.39
N LYS A 36 -7.38 2.25 -20.35
CA LYS A 36 -6.97 1.95 -21.72
C LYS A 36 -5.52 1.46 -21.78
N LEU A 37 -4.62 2.14 -21.07
CA LEU A 37 -3.21 1.77 -21.00
C LEU A 37 -3.00 0.39 -20.37
N ILE A 38 -3.62 0.10 -19.22
CA ILE A 38 -3.40 -1.16 -18.52
C ILE A 38 -4.19 -2.36 -19.10
N LYS A 39 -5.15 -2.11 -20.00
CA LYS A 39 -5.83 -3.17 -20.77
C LYS A 39 -4.93 -3.75 -21.85
N ASP A 40 -3.99 -2.97 -22.38
CA ASP A 40 -3.03 -3.45 -23.37
C ASP A 40 -2.23 -4.65 -22.81
N LYS A 41 -2.11 -5.71 -23.60
CA LYS A 41 -1.37 -6.92 -23.23
C LYS A 41 0.14 -6.68 -23.21
N ASN A 42 0.63 -5.72 -24.00
CA ASN A 42 2.05 -5.39 -24.12
C ASN A 42 2.54 -4.46 -23.01
N THR A 43 1.62 -3.79 -22.31
CA THR A 43 1.98 -2.91 -21.19
C THR A 43 2.26 -3.71 -19.92
N PHE A 44 3.45 -3.49 -19.35
CA PHE A 44 3.84 -4.03 -18.06
C PHE A 44 3.27 -3.18 -16.93
N VAL A 45 2.31 -3.72 -16.18
CA VAL A 45 1.60 -3.00 -15.11
C VAL A 45 2.30 -3.29 -13.78
N LEU A 46 2.93 -2.28 -13.19
CA LEU A 46 3.77 -2.43 -12.00
C LEU A 46 3.16 -1.77 -10.77
N ASP A 47 2.88 -2.58 -9.75
CA ASP A 47 2.50 -2.13 -8.43
C ASP A 47 3.76 -1.79 -7.62
N SER A 48 4.05 -0.50 -7.46
CA SER A 48 5.24 -0.04 -6.73
C SER A 48 5.09 -0.05 -5.21
N ARG A 49 4.03 -0.70 -4.69
CA ARG A 49 3.73 -0.75 -3.27
C ARG A 49 4.38 -1.93 -2.56
N LYS A 50 4.28 -1.98 -1.22
CA LYS A 50 4.75 -3.12 -0.43
C LYS A 50 3.83 -4.33 -0.63
N PRO A 51 4.31 -5.57 -0.38
CA PRO A 51 3.53 -6.79 -0.63
C PRO A 51 2.21 -6.84 0.14
N PHE A 52 2.18 -6.31 1.37
CA PHE A 52 0.94 -6.27 2.14
C PHE A 52 -0.09 -5.31 1.54
N GLU A 53 0.34 -4.22 0.91
CA GLU A 53 -0.57 -3.27 0.25
C GLU A 53 -1.18 -3.90 -1.01
N TYR A 54 -0.40 -4.70 -1.73
CA TYR A 54 -0.83 -5.48 -2.90
C TYR A 54 -1.90 -6.53 -2.54
N ARG A 55 -1.73 -7.23 -1.40
CA ARG A 55 -2.70 -8.22 -0.91
C ARG A 55 -4.06 -7.63 -0.51
N VAL A 56 -4.11 -6.36 -0.10
CA VAL A 56 -5.38 -5.68 0.24
C VAL A 56 -6.17 -5.38 -1.03
N GLY A 57 -5.48 -5.07 -2.12
CA GLY A 57 -6.09 -4.84 -3.42
C GLY A 57 -5.08 -4.30 -4.41
N THR A 58 -5.31 -4.51 -5.70
CA THR A 58 -4.43 -4.04 -6.78
C THR A 58 -5.19 -3.90 -8.11
N PHE A 59 -4.56 -3.36 -9.15
CA PHE A 59 -5.11 -3.39 -10.50
C PHE A 59 -5.03 -4.80 -11.12
N LYS A 60 -6.03 -5.15 -11.93
CA LYS A 60 -6.01 -6.39 -12.72
C LYS A 60 -4.73 -6.48 -13.56
N ARG A 61 -4.09 -7.65 -13.57
CA ARG A 61 -2.81 -7.96 -14.28
C ARG A 61 -1.57 -7.19 -13.78
N SER A 62 -1.67 -6.45 -12.68
CA SER A 62 -0.48 -5.83 -12.10
C SER A 62 0.46 -6.88 -11.51
N ILE A 63 1.74 -6.55 -11.49
CA ILE A 63 2.78 -7.34 -10.85
C ILE A 63 3.31 -6.52 -9.68
N ASN A 64 3.36 -7.13 -8.49
CA ASN A 64 4.12 -6.62 -7.37
C ASN A 64 5.47 -7.35 -7.30
N PRO A 65 6.60 -6.64 -7.17
CA PRO A 65 7.91 -7.27 -7.18
C PRO A 65 8.30 -7.96 -5.86
N ASP A 66 7.34 -8.10 -4.95
CA ASP A 66 7.51 -8.65 -3.61
C ASP A 66 8.64 -8.01 -2.79
N VAL A 67 8.84 -6.70 -2.95
CA VAL A 67 9.94 -5.98 -2.31
C VAL A 67 9.50 -5.41 -0.96
N ALA A 68 10.12 -5.89 0.12
CA ALA A 68 9.84 -5.42 1.48
C ALA A 68 10.21 -3.94 1.70
N ASN A 69 11.33 -3.46 1.13
CA ASN A 69 11.82 -2.10 1.29
C ASN A 69 11.98 -1.38 -0.05
N PHE A 70 11.43 -0.17 -0.17
CA PHE A 70 11.47 0.59 -1.43
C PHE A 70 12.90 0.89 -1.93
N ARG A 71 13.90 0.86 -1.05
CA ARG A 71 15.33 0.95 -1.39
C ARG A 71 15.84 -0.21 -2.26
N ASP A 72 15.20 -1.38 -2.19
CA ASP A 72 15.55 -2.54 -3.00
C ASP A 72 14.80 -2.57 -4.34
N PHE A 73 13.82 -1.68 -4.53
CA PHE A 73 13.02 -1.58 -5.75
C PHE A 73 13.85 -1.40 -7.03
N PRO A 74 14.96 -0.61 -7.05
CA PRO A 74 15.86 -0.51 -8.19
C PRO A 74 16.41 -1.86 -8.69
N LYS A 75 16.66 -2.83 -7.80
CA LYS A 75 17.15 -4.17 -8.18
C LYS A 75 16.15 -4.90 -9.07
N PHE A 76 14.85 -4.73 -8.80
CA PHE A 76 13.78 -5.28 -9.63
C PHE A 76 13.66 -4.52 -10.96
N LEU A 77 13.68 -3.19 -10.92
CA LEU A 77 13.54 -2.35 -12.11
C LEU A 77 14.62 -2.64 -13.18
N ASN A 78 15.83 -2.99 -12.77
CA ASN A 78 16.92 -3.35 -13.69
C ASN A 78 16.67 -4.64 -14.48
N LYS A 79 15.72 -5.48 -14.06
CA LYS A 79 15.37 -6.73 -14.75
C LYS A 79 14.28 -6.53 -15.81
N LEU A 80 13.70 -5.34 -15.90
CA LEU A 80 12.60 -5.06 -16.82
C LEU A 80 13.11 -4.86 -18.25
N ASP A 81 12.28 -5.28 -19.20
CA ASP A 81 12.51 -5.07 -20.63
C ASP A 81 12.28 -3.58 -20.99
N LYS A 82 13.31 -2.92 -21.52
CA LYS A 82 13.29 -1.50 -21.89
C LYS A 82 12.41 -1.20 -23.09
N ALA A 83 12.12 -2.20 -23.93
CA ALA A 83 11.27 -2.04 -25.10
C ALA A 83 9.79 -1.97 -24.73
N LYS A 84 9.39 -2.60 -23.62
CA LYS A 84 8.00 -2.65 -23.19
C LYS A 84 7.55 -1.36 -22.51
N PRO A 85 6.32 -0.88 -22.77
CA PRO A 85 5.68 0.14 -21.97
C PRO A 85 5.54 -0.30 -20.51
N ILE A 86 5.90 0.57 -19.57
CA ILE A 86 5.74 0.33 -18.13
C ILE A 86 4.70 1.30 -17.59
N ALA A 87 3.62 0.78 -17.00
CA ALA A 87 2.59 1.56 -16.32
C ALA A 87 2.68 1.32 -14.81
N MET A 88 3.11 2.33 -14.06
CA MET A 88 3.32 2.23 -12.61
C MET A 88 2.24 2.95 -11.81
N PHE A 89 1.93 2.43 -10.63
CA PHE A 89 1.06 3.10 -9.68
C PHE A 89 1.49 2.82 -8.23
N CYS A 90 1.04 3.69 -7.33
CA CYS A 90 1.03 3.50 -5.89
C CYS A 90 -0.15 4.28 -5.29
N THR A 91 -0.26 4.31 -3.97
CA THR A 91 -1.39 4.95 -3.26
C THR A 91 -1.61 6.40 -3.70
N GLY A 92 -0.56 7.24 -3.69
CA GLY A 92 -0.65 8.68 -3.96
C GLY A 92 0.38 9.23 -4.95
N GLY A 93 1.10 8.38 -5.69
CA GLY A 93 2.03 8.78 -6.76
C GLY A 93 3.51 8.90 -6.36
N ILE A 94 3.86 9.28 -5.13
CA ILE A 94 5.24 9.62 -4.75
C ILE A 94 6.31 8.53 -5.01
N ARG A 95 5.96 7.24 -4.88
CA ARG A 95 6.88 6.13 -5.21
C ARG A 95 7.13 6.04 -6.71
N CYS A 96 6.09 6.27 -7.50
CA CYS A 96 6.16 6.28 -8.95
C CYS A 96 7.03 7.43 -9.44
N GLU A 97 6.95 8.62 -8.82
CA GLU A 97 7.80 9.77 -9.17
C GLU A 97 9.28 9.46 -9.03
N LYS A 98 9.67 8.67 -8.03
CA LYS A 98 11.06 8.24 -7.88
C LYS A 98 11.42 7.16 -8.89
N ALA A 99 10.58 6.15 -9.01
CA ALA A 99 10.80 5.03 -9.93
C ALA A 99 10.89 5.48 -11.39
N SER A 100 10.09 6.48 -11.81
CA SER A 100 10.09 7.02 -13.17
C SER A 100 11.43 7.67 -13.50
N VAL A 101 11.92 8.57 -12.65
CA VAL A 101 13.24 9.20 -12.85
C VAL A 101 14.36 8.16 -12.90
N TYR A 102 14.26 7.10 -12.08
CA TYR A 102 15.24 6.00 -12.13
C TYR A 102 15.21 5.25 -13.48
N LEU A 103 14.03 4.86 -13.95
CA LEU A 103 13.86 4.16 -15.22
C LEU A 103 14.29 5.03 -16.40
N GLU A 104 13.93 6.31 -16.41
CA GLU A 104 14.36 7.26 -17.46
C GLU A 104 15.88 7.36 -17.53
N LYS A 105 16.58 7.48 -16.39
CA LYS A 105 18.06 7.45 -16.33
C LYS A 105 18.66 6.14 -16.83
N LYS A 106 17.94 5.03 -16.71
CA LYS A 106 18.36 3.72 -17.23
C LYS A 106 18.05 3.54 -18.73
N GLY A 107 17.49 4.56 -19.39
CA GLY A 107 17.21 4.57 -20.82
C GLY A 107 15.85 3.99 -21.20
N PHE A 108 14.94 3.80 -20.24
CA PHE A 108 13.56 3.41 -20.56
C PHE A 108 12.84 4.59 -21.21
N LYS A 109 12.24 4.37 -22.38
CA LYS A 109 11.57 5.43 -23.15
C LYS A 109 10.09 5.58 -22.81
N ASN A 110 9.43 4.46 -22.51
CA ASN A 110 7.97 4.32 -22.38
C ASN A 110 7.58 4.05 -20.92
N VAL A 111 7.74 5.06 -20.05
CA VAL A 111 7.44 4.97 -18.62
C VAL A 111 6.26 5.87 -18.31
N TYR A 112 5.19 5.27 -17.78
CA TYR A 112 3.93 5.93 -17.45
C TYR A 112 3.61 5.74 -15.97
N GLN A 113 3.00 6.74 -15.36
CA GLN A 113 2.56 6.68 -13.97
C GLN A 113 1.13 7.22 -13.79
N LEU A 114 0.36 6.57 -12.93
CA LEU A 114 -1.00 7.00 -12.62
C LEU A 114 -0.98 8.33 -11.88
N LYS A 115 -1.53 9.38 -12.50
CA LYS A 115 -1.56 10.73 -11.93
C LYS A 115 -2.41 10.74 -10.64
N GLY A 116 -1.80 11.16 -9.54
CA GLY A 116 -2.44 11.17 -8.22
C GLY A 116 -2.63 9.78 -7.58
N GLY A 117 -2.10 8.73 -8.20
CA GLY A 117 -2.15 7.36 -7.68
C GLY A 117 -3.55 6.74 -7.60
N ILE A 118 -3.64 5.64 -6.86
CA ILE A 118 -4.87 4.85 -6.69
C ILE A 118 -5.98 5.71 -6.08
N LEU A 119 -5.68 6.59 -5.13
CA LEU A 119 -6.70 7.42 -4.49
C LEU A 119 -7.41 8.34 -5.49
N ASN A 120 -6.66 8.98 -6.39
CA ASN A 120 -7.27 9.80 -7.44
C ASN A 120 -8.09 8.94 -8.42
N TYR A 121 -7.63 7.73 -8.71
CA TYR A 121 -8.38 6.79 -9.56
C TYR A 121 -9.71 6.37 -8.93
N LEU A 122 -9.70 5.92 -7.67
CA LEU A 122 -10.90 5.51 -6.94
C LEU A 122 -11.90 6.65 -6.73
N LYS A 123 -11.45 7.90 -6.83
CA LYS A 123 -12.30 9.09 -6.77
C LYS A 123 -12.94 9.43 -8.12
N LYS A 124 -12.22 9.24 -9.22
CA LYS A 124 -12.63 9.74 -10.56
C LYS A 124 -13.28 8.68 -11.46
N VAL A 125 -12.92 7.41 -11.28
CA VAL A 125 -13.39 6.32 -12.15
C VAL A 125 -14.54 5.59 -11.47
N ASP A 126 -15.64 5.43 -12.19
CA ASP A 126 -16.79 4.67 -11.71
C ASP A 126 -16.44 3.21 -11.45
N GLU A 127 -17.02 2.65 -10.39
CA GLU A 127 -16.74 1.27 -9.95
C GLU A 127 -17.08 0.23 -11.02
N LYS A 128 -18.13 0.46 -11.83
CA LYS A 128 -18.53 -0.41 -12.94
C LYS A 128 -17.46 -0.53 -14.03
N ASP A 129 -16.68 0.52 -14.24
CA ASP A 129 -15.64 0.60 -15.27
C ASP A 129 -14.25 0.30 -14.70
N SER A 130 -14.16 0.08 -13.39
CA SER A 130 -12.92 -0.03 -12.65
C SER A 130 -12.18 -1.34 -12.92
N LEU A 131 -10.87 -1.24 -13.07
CA LEU A 131 -9.95 -2.38 -13.12
C LEU A 131 -9.28 -2.65 -11.78
N TRP A 132 -9.61 -1.87 -10.75
CA TRP A 132 -9.16 -2.08 -9.38
C TRP A 132 -9.89 -3.28 -8.75
N LYS A 133 -9.16 -4.11 -8.00
CA LYS A 133 -9.70 -5.26 -7.27
C LYS A 133 -9.29 -5.17 -5.80
N GLY A 134 -10.24 -5.38 -4.89
CA GLY A 134 -10.03 -5.25 -3.45
C GLY A 134 -10.10 -3.80 -2.96
N GLU A 135 -9.38 -3.48 -1.91
CA GLU A 135 -9.39 -2.16 -1.26
C GLU A 135 -7.99 -1.51 -1.32
N CYS A 136 -7.92 -0.19 -1.19
CA CYS A 136 -6.66 0.55 -1.22
C CYS A 136 -6.15 0.79 0.19
N PHE A 137 -5.04 0.15 0.57
CA PHE A 137 -4.40 0.39 1.86
C PHE A 137 -3.93 1.85 2.01
N VAL A 138 -4.22 2.45 3.17
CA VAL A 138 -3.77 3.81 3.56
C VAL A 138 -3.05 3.78 4.91
N PHE A 139 -2.07 4.67 5.06
CA PHE A 139 -1.17 4.70 6.22
C PHE A 139 -1.72 5.56 7.37
N ASP A 140 -2.99 5.37 7.70
CA ASP A 140 -3.69 6.05 8.79
C ASP A 140 -4.76 5.15 9.40
N ASN A 141 -5.52 5.66 10.39
CA ASN A 141 -6.50 4.89 11.14
C ASN A 141 -7.64 4.31 10.28
N ARG A 142 -7.84 4.78 9.04
CA ARG A 142 -8.86 4.22 8.14
C ARG A 142 -8.47 2.85 7.58
N ILE A 143 -7.17 2.51 7.60
CA ILE A 143 -6.57 1.26 7.13
C ILE A 143 -6.65 1.03 5.63
N SER A 144 -7.85 1.20 5.06
CA SER A 144 -8.18 0.90 3.69
C SER A 144 -9.31 1.79 3.19
N LEU A 145 -9.36 2.02 1.87
CA LEU A 145 -10.41 2.77 1.20
C LEU A 145 -10.96 2.00 0.00
N LYS A 146 -12.26 2.15 -0.26
CA LYS A 146 -12.98 1.63 -1.42
C LYS A 146 -13.18 2.70 -2.50
N HIS A 147 -13.87 2.36 -3.58
CA HIS A 147 -14.37 3.34 -4.55
C HIS A 147 -15.16 4.46 -3.87
N GLY A 148 -15.04 5.67 -4.43
CA GLY A 148 -15.58 6.88 -3.82
C GLY A 148 -14.86 7.31 -2.53
N LEU A 149 -13.66 6.74 -2.24
CA LEU A 149 -12.88 7.00 -1.03
C LEU A 149 -13.64 6.69 0.28
N LYS A 150 -14.60 5.77 0.21
CA LYS A 150 -15.31 5.27 1.39
C LYS A 150 -14.38 4.43 2.25
N ILE A 151 -14.57 4.46 3.57
CA ILE A 151 -13.80 3.64 4.50
C ILE A 151 -13.99 2.16 4.15
N GLY A 152 -12.88 1.44 4.10
CA GLY A 152 -12.82 0.03 3.78
C GLY A 152 -13.22 -0.90 4.93
N THR A 153 -13.08 -2.20 4.71
CA THR A 153 -13.44 -3.26 5.67
C THR A 153 -12.24 -3.85 6.39
N TYR A 154 -11.02 -3.53 5.97
CA TYR A 154 -9.84 -4.05 6.64
C TYR A 154 -9.64 -3.37 8.00
N SER A 155 -9.20 -4.18 8.97
CA SER A 155 -8.71 -3.68 10.26
C SER A 155 -7.25 -4.03 10.43
N MET A 156 -6.61 -3.46 11.45
CA MET A 156 -5.21 -3.75 11.76
C MET A 156 -5.09 -4.88 12.79
N CYS A 157 -4.28 -5.91 12.50
CA CYS A 157 -3.97 -6.92 13.51
C CYS A 157 -3.14 -6.29 14.63
N SER A 158 -3.61 -6.38 15.87
CA SER A 158 -2.91 -5.83 17.04
C SER A 158 -1.62 -6.56 17.40
N GLY A 159 -1.45 -7.82 16.96
CA GLY A 159 -0.23 -8.59 17.16
C GLY A 159 0.87 -8.20 16.17
N CYS A 160 0.57 -8.24 14.87
CA CYS A 160 1.59 -8.08 13.83
C CYS A 160 1.46 -6.86 12.93
N ARG A 161 0.46 -5.99 13.15
CA ARG A 161 0.29 -4.74 12.42
C ARG A 161 0.16 -4.91 10.90
N SER A 162 -0.34 -6.07 10.49
CA SER A 162 -0.74 -6.32 9.11
C SER A 162 -2.24 -6.07 8.95
N PRO A 163 -2.68 -5.54 7.79
CA PRO A 163 -4.10 -5.44 7.49
C PRO A 163 -4.72 -6.83 7.42
N ILE A 164 -5.91 -6.98 8.01
CA ILE A 164 -6.68 -8.22 8.03
C ILE A 164 -8.10 -7.94 7.53
N SER A 165 -8.58 -8.82 6.65
CA SER A 165 -9.93 -8.78 6.09
C SER A 165 -10.96 -9.41 7.03
N ILE A 166 -12.24 -9.25 6.71
CA ILE A 166 -13.33 -9.98 7.40
C ILE A 166 -13.15 -11.50 7.27
N LYS A 167 -12.64 -11.98 6.13
CA LYS A 167 -12.35 -13.41 5.92
C LYS A 167 -11.25 -13.90 6.87
N ASP A 168 -10.20 -13.10 7.05
CA ASP A 168 -9.11 -13.45 7.98
C ASP A 168 -9.61 -13.57 9.42
N LYS A 169 -10.57 -12.72 9.81
CA LYS A 169 -11.19 -12.77 11.15
C LYS A 169 -12.02 -14.02 11.40
N LYS A 170 -12.50 -14.71 10.36
CA LYS A 170 -13.24 -15.98 10.47
C LYS A 170 -12.33 -17.19 10.62
N SER A 171 -11.01 -17.02 10.50
CA SER A 171 -10.06 -18.11 10.66
C SER A 171 -9.93 -18.53 12.12
N LYS A 172 -9.73 -19.84 12.36
CA LYS A 172 -9.34 -20.37 13.69
C LYS A 172 -8.03 -19.77 14.21
N LYS A 173 -7.22 -19.19 13.32
CA LYS A 173 -5.97 -18.50 13.67
C LYS A 173 -6.16 -17.04 14.08
N TYR A 174 -7.39 -16.55 14.11
CA TYR A 174 -7.69 -15.20 14.55
C TYR A 174 -8.10 -15.20 16.01
N GLU A 175 -7.46 -14.32 16.78
CA GLU A 175 -7.83 -14.00 18.14
C GLU A 175 -7.78 -12.48 18.28
N GLU A 176 -8.92 -11.87 18.61
CA GLU A 176 -9.03 -10.41 18.67
C GLU A 176 -7.96 -9.83 19.61
N GLY A 177 -7.28 -8.78 19.15
CA GLY A 177 -6.22 -8.13 19.93
C GLY A 177 -4.89 -8.88 20.02
N VAL A 178 -4.84 -10.13 19.57
CA VAL A 178 -3.72 -11.05 19.81
C VAL A 178 -3.07 -11.49 18.52
N SER A 179 -3.81 -12.18 17.66
CA SER A 179 -3.23 -12.87 16.51
C SER A 179 -4.14 -12.88 15.29
N CYS A 180 -3.58 -13.29 14.16
CA CYS A 180 -4.28 -13.46 12.89
C CYS A 180 -3.59 -14.57 12.09
N PRO A 181 -4.17 -14.99 10.94
CA PRO A 181 -3.57 -16.02 10.08
C PRO A 181 -2.12 -15.73 9.65
N ASN A 182 -1.75 -14.46 9.56
CA ASN A 182 -0.41 -14.04 9.14
C ASN A 182 0.64 -14.09 10.27
N CYS A 183 0.22 -14.31 11.53
CA CYS A 183 1.15 -14.20 12.65
C CYS A 183 1.00 -15.22 13.77
N LEU A 184 -0.09 -15.97 13.87
CA LEU A 184 -0.27 -16.92 14.97
C LEU A 184 0.96 -17.82 15.16
N ASP A 185 1.44 -18.40 14.06
CA ASP A 185 2.49 -19.43 14.07
C ASP A 185 3.90 -18.87 14.37
N ARG A 186 4.09 -17.55 14.26
CA ARG A 186 5.38 -16.88 14.57
C ARG A 186 5.40 -16.20 15.93
N LEU A 187 4.28 -16.20 16.66
CA LEU A 187 4.19 -15.58 17.97
C LEU A 187 4.50 -16.59 19.06
N SER A 188 5.36 -16.20 20.01
CA SER A 188 5.60 -17.01 21.21
C SER A 188 4.42 -16.92 22.18
N GLU A 189 4.29 -17.91 23.08
CA GLU A 189 3.23 -17.88 24.11
C GLU A 189 3.35 -16.66 25.02
N ILE A 190 4.57 -16.22 25.32
CA ILE A 190 4.82 -14.98 26.09
C ILE A 190 4.24 -13.77 25.34
N GLN A 191 4.43 -13.67 24.02
CA GLN A 191 3.87 -12.59 23.23
C GLN A 191 2.34 -12.66 23.19
N LYS A 192 1.76 -13.85 22.98
CA LYS A 192 0.31 -14.05 22.98
C LYS A 192 -0.31 -13.66 24.32
N SER A 193 0.26 -14.11 25.43
CA SER A 193 -0.17 -13.74 26.79
C SER A 193 -0.15 -12.22 27.02
N ARG A 194 0.95 -11.54 26.65
CA ARG A 194 1.04 -10.07 26.74
C ARG A 194 -0.02 -9.36 25.89
N PHE A 195 -0.31 -9.87 24.69
CA PHE A 195 -1.32 -9.28 23.82
C PHE A 195 -2.74 -9.51 24.35
N ARG A 196 -3.04 -10.69 24.92
CA ARG A 196 -4.31 -10.98 25.61
C ARG A 196 -4.52 -10.04 26.78
N MET A 197 -3.50 -9.86 27.62
CA MET A 197 -3.55 -8.93 28.75
C MET A 197 -3.87 -7.51 28.30
N ARG A 198 -3.21 -7.02 27.24
CA ARG A 198 -3.51 -5.71 26.64
C ARG A 198 -4.94 -5.63 26.10
N GLN A 199 -5.42 -6.68 25.42
CA GLN A 199 -6.77 -6.70 24.88
C GLN A 199 -7.83 -6.70 25.99
N ASN A 200 -7.60 -7.43 27.08
CA ASN A 200 -8.48 -7.43 28.26
C ASN A 200 -8.57 -6.04 28.90
N GLN A 201 -7.46 -5.31 29.00
CA GLN A 201 -7.46 -3.92 29.48
C GLN A 201 -8.27 -3.00 28.56
N ILE A 202 -8.17 -3.17 27.24
CA ILE A 202 -8.96 -2.42 26.26
C ILE A 202 -10.45 -2.73 26.42
N ASN A 203 -10.82 -4.01 26.53
CA ASN A 203 -12.22 -4.42 26.67
C ASN A 203 -12.83 -3.87 27.96
N ARG A 204 -12.12 -3.99 29.09
CA ARG A 204 -12.56 -3.44 30.38
C ARG A 204 -12.71 -1.92 30.37
N ALA A 205 -11.82 -1.21 29.68
CA ALA A 205 -11.96 0.25 29.53
C ALA A 205 -13.21 0.61 28.73
N LYS A 206 -13.50 -0.12 27.64
CA LYS A 206 -14.73 0.07 26.84
C LYS A 206 -15.99 -0.18 27.65
N GLU A 207 -16.03 -1.26 28.44
CA GLU A 207 -17.17 -1.58 29.33
C GLU A 207 -17.42 -0.45 30.36
N LEU A 208 -16.36 0.16 30.87
CA LEU A 208 -16.42 1.27 31.83
C LEU A 208 -16.67 2.64 31.17
N GLY A 209 -16.87 2.71 29.84
CA GLY A 209 -17.00 3.96 29.10
C GLY A 209 -15.76 4.84 29.12
N LYS A 210 -14.60 4.31 29.53
CA LYS A 210 -13.32 5.03 29.64
C LYS A 210 -12.46 4.80 28.39
N GLU A 211 -11.73 5.81 27.97
CA GLU A 211 -10.75 5.64 26.89
C GLU A 211 -9.53 4.83 27.38
N HIS A 212 -9.20 3.74 26.67
CA HIS A 212 -7.95 3.04 26.90
C HIS A 212 -6.76 3.82 26.32
N ILE A 213 -5.77 4.12 27.15
CA ILE A 213 -4.64 5.05 26.88
C ILE A 213 -3.74 4.56 25.71
N PHE A 214 -3.74 3.27 25.39
CA PHE A 214 -2.94 2.70 24.29
C PHE A 214 -3.72 2.61 22.96
N LYS A 215 -4.02 3.75 22.32
CA LYS A 215 -4.44 3.82 20.90
C LYS A 215 -3.22 4.08 20.00
N LYS A 216 -2.25 3.16 19.97
CA LYS A 216 -1.15 3.24 19.00
C LYS A 216 -1.56 2.49 17.74
N GLU A 217 -2.60 2.93 17.03
CA GLU A 217 -3.07 2.24 15.81
C GLU A 217 -2.35 2.75 14.55
N PHE A 218 -2.21 4.06 14.37
CA PHE A 218 -1.24 4.68 13.46
C PHE A 218 -0.78 6.01 14.06
N SER A 219 0.15 5.98 15.02
CA SER A 219 0.81 7.19 15.54
C SER A 219 2.31 7.15 15.37
#